data_AF-A0A366JMP1-F1
#
_entry.id   AF-A0A366JMP1-F1
#
_cell.length_a   1.000
_cell.length_b   1.000
_cell.length_c   1.000
_cell.angle_alpha   90.00
_cell.angle_beta   90.00
_cell.angle_gamma   90.00
#
_symmetry.space_group_name_H-M   'P 1'
#
loop_
_entity.id
_entity.type
_entity.pdbx_description
1 polymer ?
#
loop_
_entity_poly.entity_id
_entity_poly.type
_entity_poly.pdbx_seq_one_letter_code
_entity_poly.pdbx_strand_id
1 'polypeptide(L)'
;MEQKVMTKKWVQLEDILIAYQQLKDIVAHTPLQKNERLSEKYGCNVYLKREDLQHVRSFKLRGAYYKVKSLTAVELENGVVCASAGNHAQGVAYACRHLGVQGKIFMPATTPRQKVSQVELFGRDSVEIILVGDTFDDSYYEALKCAEAESRAFIHPFDDEMVIAGQGTVAVEILNDCEEPADFVFASIGGGGLMAGLSTYIKSISPETQMIGVEPAGAPSMSESIRAQAVAPLDEIDKFVDGAAVKCVGEKTYEICNEHVDDIFMVPEGKVCTTILELYNEHAIVAEPAGALPIAALDMCREQIKGKNVVCVISGGNNDIGRMQEIKERSLLYEGLLYHFIVNFPQRAGALREFLDEVLGPTDDITRFEYTKKNNKENGPALVGIELKHKEDYSDLILRMNKKGFSYKEINKDSNLFHLLV
;
A
#
# COMPACT_ATOMS: atom_id res chain seq x y z
N MET A 1 26.23 -15.37 36.47
CA MET A 1 25.54 -16.08 35.37
C MET A 1 24.20 -15.40 35.21
N GLU A 2 24.15 -14.37 34.36
CA GLU A 2 22.87 -13.81 33.93
C GLU A 2 22.15 -14.87 33.12
N GLN A 3 21.02 -15.35 33.63
CA GLN A 3 20.06 -16.08 32.81
C GLN A 3 19.65 -15.12 31.69
N LYS A 4 20.19 -15.31 30.49
CA LYS A 4 19.57 -14.81 29.26
C LYS A 4 18.14 -15.34 29.30
N VAL A 5 17.19 -14.46 29.59
CA VAL A 5 15.76 -14.73 29.41
C VAL A 5 15.65 -15.17 27.96
N MET A 6 15.30 -16.43 27.71
CA MET A 6 15.01 -16.89 26.36
C MET A 6 13.82 -16.07 25.87
N THR A 7 14.06 -15.07 25.03
CA THR A 7 13.03 -14.35 24.32
C THR A 7 12.23 -15.38 23.53
N LYS A 8 10.90 -15.38 23.72
CA LYS A 8 10.00 -16.28 23.02
C LYS A 8 10.08 -15.95 21.52
N LYS A 9 10.64 -16.84 20.72
CA LYS A 9 10.61 -16.70 19.25
C LYS A 9 9.23 -17.11 18.75
N TRP A 10 8.51 -16.17 18.14
CA TRP A 10 7.15 -16.41 17.61
C TRP A 10 7.14 -17.30 16.38
N VAL A 11 8.08 -17.11 15.45
CA VAL A 11 8.21 -17.89 14.22
C VAL A 11 9.70 -18.16 14.00
N GLN A 12 10.03 -19.37 13.57
CA GLN A 12 11.39 -19.79 13.25
C GLN A 12 11.53 -20.18 11.77
N LEU A 13 12.77 -20.37 11.34
CA LEU A 13 13.09 -20.78 9.98
C LEU A 13 12.40 -22.10 9.60
N GLU A 14 12.35 -23.05 10.54
CA GLU A 14 11.75 -24.37 10.34
C GLU A 14 10.25 -24.26 10.03
N ASP A 15 9.53 -23.36 10.71
CA ASP A 15 8.10 -23.11 10.47
C ASP A 15 7.86 -22.62 9.04
N ILE A 16 8.73 -21.76 8.54
CA ILE A 16 8.67 -21.20 7.17
C ILE A 16 8.99 -22.29 6.14
N LEU A 17 9.97 -23.16 6.39
CA LEU A 17 10.28 -24.27 5.49
C LEU A 17 9.14 -25.31 5.43
N ILE A 18 8.50 -25.59 6.58
CA ILE A 18 7.30 -26.43 6.63
C ILE A 18 6.18 -25.78 5.81
N ALA A 19 5.93 -24.48 6.02
CA ALA A 19 4.92 -23.74 5.25
C ALA A 19 5.21 -23.79 3.74
N TYR A 20 6.47 -23.58 3.33
CA TYR A 20 6.87 -23.64 1.92
C TYR A 20 6.59 -25.01 1.30
N GLN A 21 6.98 -26.09 1.97
CA GLN A 21 6.71 -27.44 1.47
C GLN A 21 5.21 -27.75 1.35
N GLN A 22 4.38 -27.19 2.24
CA GLN A 22 2.94 -27.39 2.20
C GLN A 22 2.21 -26.51 1.18
N LEU A 23 2.81 -25.40 0.77
CA LEU A 23 2.21 -24.42 -0.14
C LEU A 23 2.67 -24.56 -1.60
N LYS A 24 3.83 -25.18 -1.88
CA LYS A 24 4.46 -25.21 -3.21
C LYS A 24 3.57 -25.68 -4.37
N ASP A 25 2.60 -26.56 -4.12
CA ASP A 25 1.69 -27.10 -5.13
C ASP A 25 0.36 -26.34 -5.22
N ILE A 26 0.17 -25.33 -4.37
CA ILE A 26 -1.07 -24.56 -4.21
C ILE A 26 -0.91 -23.12 -4.67
N VAL A 27 0.20 -22.48 -4.26
CA VAL A 27 0.51 -21.10 -4.63
C VAL A 27 1.40 -21.10 -5.87
N ALA A 28 1.28 -20.09 -6.70
CA ALA A 28 2.23 -19.88 -7.77
C ALA A 28 3.61 -19.55 -7.17
N HIS A 29 4.67 -20.22 -7.65
CA HIS A 29 6.04 -19.75 -7.48
C HIS A 29 6.20 -18.50 -8.34
N THR A 30 6.17 -17.33 -7.73
CA THR A 30 6.15 -16.06 -8.48
C THR A 30 7.55 -15.73 -8.98
N PRO A 31 7.71 -15.07 -10.12
CA PRO A 31 9.04 -14.84 -10.68
C PRO A 31 9.81 -13.77 -9.88
N LEU A 32 11.11 -13.99 -9.73
CA LEU A 32 12.09 -12.98 -9.34
C LEU A 32 12.75 -12.44 -10.62
N GLN A 33 12.41 -11.22 -11.02
CA GLN A 33 12.78 -10.68 -12.33
C GLN A 33 13.74 -9.51 -12.19
N LYS A 34 14.91 -9.58 -12.83
CA LYS A 34 15.75 -8.39 -12.98
C LYS A 34 15.02 -7.35 -13.83
N ASN A 35 14.98 -6.11 -13.36
CA ASN A 35 14.41 -4.99 -14.07
C ASN A 35 15.53 -4.06 -14.55
N GLU A 36 15.85 -4.13 -15.84
CA GLU A 36 16.98 -3.40 -16.43
C GLU A 36 16.81 -1.88 -16.32
N ARG A 37 15.60 -1.35 -16.55
CA ARG A 37 15.33 0.09 -16.48
C ARG A 37 15.51 0.65 -15.07
N LEU A 38 15.01 -0.05 -14.04
CA LEU A 38 15.25 0.35 -12.65
C LEU A 38 16.73 0.18 -12.27
N SER A 39 17.37 -0.89 -12.74
CA SER A 39 18.79 -1.14 -12.53
C SER A 39 19.66 0.00 -13.08
N GLU A 40 19.39 0.44 -14.30
CA GLU A 40 20.03 1.60 -14.92
C GLU A 40 19.73 2.90 -14.17
N LYS A 41 18.47 3.13 -13.77
CA LYS A 41 18.04 4.31 -13.01
C LYS A 41 18.82 4.44 -11.70
N TYR A 42 18.96 3.36 -10.94
CA TYR A 42 19.60 3.40 -9.62
C TYR A 42 21.08 3.04 -9.63
N GLY A 43 21.63 2.59 -10.76
CA GLY A 43 23.03 2.16 -10.87
C GLY A 43 23.34 0.93 -10.01
N CYS A 44 22.38 0.02 -9.90
CA CYS A 44 22.45 -1.23 -9.12
C CYS A 44 21.71 -2.35 -9.85
N ASN A 45 21.66 -3.57 -9.31
CA ASN A 45 20.84 -4.65 -9.86
C ASN A 45 19.50 -4.72 -9.10
N VAL A 46 18.43 -4.23 -9.72
CA VAL A 46 17.08 -4.27 -9.13
C VAL A 46 16.33 -5.51 -9.62
N TYR A 47 15.93 -6.36 -8.68
CA TYR A 47 15.09 -7.53 -8.88
C TYR A 47 13.71 -7.31 -8.29
N LEU A 48 12.67 -7.73 -9.01
CA LEU A 48 11.29 -7.61 -8.61
C LEU A 48 10.73 -8.98 -8.27
N LYS A 49 10.32 -9.19 -7.01
CA LYS A 49 9.56 -10.38 -6.60
C LYS A 49 8.08 -10.11 -6.84
N ARG A 50 7.51 -10.75 -7.86
CA ARG A 50 6.19 -10.42 -8.45
C ARG A 50 5.00 -11.09 -7.76
N GLU A 51 4.75 -10.79 -6.48
CA GLU A 51 3.59 -11.32 -5.75
C GLU A 51 2.24 -10.80 -6.28
N ASP A 52 2.24 -9.75 -7.10
CA ASP A 52 1.09 -9.31 -7.91
C ASP A 52 0.63 -10.36 -8.93
N LEU A 53 1.48 -11.33 -9.29
CA LEU A 53 1.15 -12.45 -10.19
C LEU A 53 0.64 -13.70 -9.45
N GLN A 54 0.46 -13.64 -8.13
CA GLN A 54 -0.17 -14.72 -7.37
C GLN A 54 -1.64 -14.93 -7.77
N HIS A 55 -2.25 -16.08 -7.46
CA HIS A 55 -3.63 -16.40 -7.88
C HIS A 55 -4.69 -15.36 -7.47
N VAL A 56 -4.54 -14.75 -6.28
CA VAL A 56 -5.39 -13.64 -5.79
C VAL A 56 -4.73 -12.27 -5.98
N ARG A 57 -3.72 -12.20 -6.86
CA ARG A 57 -2.93 -11.01 -7.21
C ARG A 57 -2.28 -10.31 -6.02
N SER A 58 -1.95 -11.06 -4.97
CA SER A 58 -1.17 -10.59 -3.83
C SER A 58 -0.61 -11.74 -3.01
N PHE A 59 0.40 -11.43 -2.19
CA PHE A 59 1.05 -12.40 -1.30
C PHE A 59 0.10 -13.00 -0.24
N LYS A 60 -1.02 -12.32 0.08
CA LYS A 60 -1.91 -12.67 1.19
C LYS A 60 -2.45 -14.09 1.12
N LEU A 61 -2.53 -14.68 -0.08
CA LEU A 61 -2.92 -16.08 -0.26
C LEU A 61 -2.05 -17.03 0.55
N ARG A 62 -0.73 -16.79 0.63
CA ARG A 62 0.22 -17.74 1.24
C ARG A 62 -0.10 -17.97 2.71
N GLY A 63 -0.11 -16.91 3.52
CA GLY A 63 -0.45 -17.03 4.95
C GLY A 63 -1.91 -17.36 5.21
N ALA A 64 -2.86 -16.84 4.42
CA ALA A 64 -4.27 -17.18 4.59
C ALA A 64 -4.52 -18.68 4.35
N TYR A 65 -4.00 -19.22 3.25
CA TYR A 65 -4.14 -20.64 2.92
C TYR A 65 -3.44 -21.52 3.95
N TYR A 66 -2.20 -21.18 4.32
CA TYR A 66 -1.45 -21.98 5.29
C TYR A 66 -2.13 -21.98 6.66
N LYS A 67 -2.64 -20.84 7.13
CA LYS A 67 -3.41 -20.79 8.37
C LYS A 67 -4.63 -21.70 8.32
N VAL A 68 -5.47 -21.59 7.29
CA VAL A 68 -6.68 -22.42 7.18
C VAL A 68 -6.32 -23.91 7.08
N LYS A 69 -5.29 -24.25 6.30
CA LYS A 69 -4.78 -25.63 6.16
C LYS A 69 -4.23 -26.21 7.47
N SER A 70 -3.63 -25.36 8.31
CA SER A 70 -3.02 -25.78 9.58
C SER A 70 -4.03 -26.08 10.69
N LEU A 71 -5.29 -25.64 10.52
CA LEU A 71 -6.35 -25.88 11.49
C LEU A 71 -6.74 -27.37 11.49
N THR A 72 -7.00 -27.89 12.68
CA THR A 72 -7.50 -29.24 12.88
C THR A 72 -8.95 -29.38 12.41
N ALA A 73 -9.41 -30.63 12.23
CA ALA A 73 -10.80 -30.90 11.88
C ALA A 73 -11.80 -30.34 12.92
N VAL A 74 -11.41 -30.28 14.19
CA VAL A 74 -12.25 -29.71 15.28
C VAL A 74 -12.34 -28.19 15.14
N GLU A 75 -11.22 -27.52 14.86
CA GLU A 75 -11.22 -26.05 14.67
C GLU A 75 -11.96 -25.63 13.39
N LEU A 76 -11.99 -26.50 12.38
CA LEU A 76 -12.70 -26.28 11.11
C LEU A 76 -14.17 -26.71 11.15
N GLU A 77 -14.65 -27.36 12.22
CA GLU A 77 -16.01 -27.91 12.30
C GLU A 77 -17.08 -26.86 11.97
N ASN A 78 -16.94 -25.65 12.53
CA ASN A 78 -17.85 -24.53 12.29
C ASN A 78 -17.39 -23.62 11.15
N GLY A 79 -16.25 -23.91 10.53
CA GLY A 79 -15.62 -23.10 9.50
C GLY A 79 -14.82 -21.92 10.06
N VAL A 80 -14.50 -20.98 9.17
CA VAL A 80 -13.58 -19.86 9.47
C VAL A 80 -14.27 -18.51 9.31
N VAL A 81 -13.67 -17.47 9.89
CA VAL A 81 -14.17 -16.09 9.80
C VAL A 81 -13.01 -15.10 9.68
N CYS A 82 -13.18 -14.04 8.90
CA CYS A 82 -12.24 -12.93 8.86
C CYS A 82 -12.94 -11.59 8.58
N ALA A 83 -12.28 -10.48 8.92
CA ALA A 83 -12.69 -9.15 8.50
C ALA A 83 -11.66 -8.55 7.54
N SER A 84 -12.08 -8.23 6.31
CA SER A 84 -11.29 -7.51 5.31
C SER A 84 -12.14 -7.23 4.08
N ALA A 85 -11.96 -6.08 3.45
CA ALA A 85 -12.56 -5.75 2.15
C ALA A 85 -11.58 -5.87 0.98
N GLY A 86 -10.41 -6.49 1.17
CA GLY A 86 -9.32 -6.47 0.19
C GLY A 86 -8.57 -7.80 0.08
N ASN A 87 -7.25 -7.71 -0.10
CA ASN A 87 -6.36 -8.83 -0.41
C ASN A 87 -6.46 -10.00 0.58
N HIS A 88 -6.64 -9.72 1.88
CA HIS A 88 -6.80 -10.77 2.88
C HIS A 88 -8.10 -11.56 2.68
N ALA A 89 -9.23 -10.88 2.47
CA ALA A 89 -10.51 -11.55 2.20
C ALA A 89 -10.47 -12.39 0.93
N GLN A 90 -9.79 -11.93 -0.13
CA GLN A 90 -9.61 -12.73 -1.34
C GLN A 90 -8.77 -14.00 -1.06
N GLY A 91 -7.69 -13.87 -0.27
CA GLY A 91 -6.86 -15.00 0.14
C GLY A 91 -7.62 -16.03 0.99
N VAL A 92 -8.39 -15.58 1.98
CA VAL A 92 -9.24 -16.46 2.81
C VAL A 92 -10.33 -17.10 1.97
N ALA A 93 -10.99 -16.34 1.09
CA ALA A 93 -12.04 -16.87 0.22
C ALA A 93 -11.54 -17.97 -0.70
N TYR A 94 -10.37 -17.75 -1.31
CA TYR A 94 -9.70 -18.77 -2.12
C TYR A 94 -9.37 -20.02 -1.29
N ALA A 95 -8.82 -19.85 -0.09
CA ALA A 95 -8.47 -20.96 0.81
C ALA A 95 -9.70 -21.79 1.20
N CYS A 96 -10.79 -21.14 1.61
CA CYS A 96 -12.07 -21.78 1.93
C CYS A 96 -12.54 -22.68 0.79
N ARG A 97 -12.60 -22.13 -0.42
CA ARG A 97 -13.06 -22.86 -1.60
C ARG A 97 -12.18 -24.06 -1.93
N HIS A 98 -10.86 -23.88 -1.90
CA HIS A 98 -9.94 -24.93 -2.28
C HIS A 98 -9.88 -26.06 -1.24
N LEU A 99 -10.03 -25.73 0.05
CA LEU A 99 -9.99 -26.70 1.15
C LEU A 99 -11.38 -27.28 1.50
N GLY A 100 -12.46 -26.79 0.88
CA GLY A 100 -13.83 -27.23 1.16
C GLY A 100 -14.35 -26.78 2.52
N VAL A 101 -13.84 -25.65 3.03
CA VAL A 101 -14.21 -25.06 4.33
C VAL A 101 -15.18 -23.91 4.11
N GLN A 102 -16.19 -23.79 4.98
CA GLN A 102 -17.13 -22.66 4.96
C GLN A 102 -16.52 -21.43 5.63
N GLY A 103 -16.54 -20.29 4.95
CA GLY A 103 -16.00 -19.03 5.45
C GLY A 103 -17.05 -17.93 5.61
N LYS A 104 -16.95 -17.12 6.67
CA LYS A 104 -17.68 -15.86 6.80
C LYS A 104 -16.71 -14.68 6.65
N ILE A 105 -17.03 -13.75 5.75
CA ILE A 105 -16.16 -12.61 5.46
C ILE A 105 -16.92 -11.32 5.75
N PHE A 106 -16.45 -10.62 6.78
CA PHE A 106 -17.02 -9.34 7.19
C PHE A 106 -16.34 -8.19 6.46
N MET A 107 -17.16 -7.30 5.92
CA MET A 107 -16.72 -6.09 5.21
C MET A 107 -17.59 -4.90 5.64
N PRO A 108 -17.05 -3.67 5.60
CA PRO A 108 -17.88 -2.46 5.77
C PRO A 108 -19.03 -2.42 4.78
N ALA A 109 -20.21 -1.96 5.20
CA ALA A 109 -21.36 -1.78 4.31
C ALA A 109 -21.10 -0.76 3.18
N THR A 110 -20.15 0.13 3.39
CA THR A 110 -19.66 1.12 2.41
C THR A 110 -18.68 0.54 1.38
N THR A 111 -18.35 -0.76 1.46
CA THR A 111 -17.38 -1.39 0.55
C THR A 111 -17.86 -1.33 -0.90
N PRO A 112 -17.03 -0.82 -1.84
CA PRO A 112 -17.38 -0.79 -3.25
C PRO A 112 -17.72 -2.17 -3.79
N ARG A 113 -18.79 -2.27 -4.60
CA ARG A 113 -19.27 -3.54 -5.19
C ARG A 113 -18.17 -4.32 -5.90
N GLN A 114 -17.24 -3.64 -6.57
CA GLN A 114 -16.12 -4.29 -7.25
C GLN A 114 -15.25 -5.11 -6.28
N LYS A 115 -14.96 -4.61 -5.08
CA LYS A 115 -14.18 -5.34 -4.07
C LYS A 115 -14.97 -6.53 -3.53
N VAL A 116 -16.27 -6.37 -3.28
CA VAL A 116 -17.17 -7.47 -2.89
C VAL A 116 -17.17 -8.58 -3.93
N SER A 117 -17.40 -8.24 -5.21
CA SER A 117 -17.47 -9.21 -6.30
C SER A 117 -16.16 -9.96 -6.55
N GLN A 118 -14.99 -9.37 -6.24
CA GLN A 118 -13.73 -10.10 -6.29
C GLN A 118 -13.67 -11.22 -5.23
N VAL A 119 -14.15 -10.95 -4.01
CA VAL A 119 -14.19 -11.96 -2.96
C VAL A 119 -15.20 -13.06 -3.29
N GLU A 120 -16.37 -12.69 -3.82
CA GLU A 120 -17.38 -13.65 -4.31
C GLU A 120 -16.79 -14.54 -5.42
N LEU A 121 -16.01 -13.97 -6.34
CA LEU A 121 -15.38 -14.71 -7.44
C LEU A 121 -14.42 -15.81 -6.93
N PHE A 122 -13.60 -15.48 -5.93
CA PHE A 122 -12.64 -16.42 -5.37
C PHE A 122 -13.29 -17.48 -4.48
N GLY A 123 -14.22 -17.07 -3.60
CA GLY A 123 -14.84 -17.97 -2.62
C GLY A 123 -16.04 -18.75 -3.14
N ARG A 124 -16.82 -18.20 -4.08
CA ARG A 124 -18.08 -18.79 -4.60
C ARG A 124 -18.98 -19.23 -3.43
N ASP A 125 -19.59 -20.41 -3.55
CA ASP A 125 -20.50 -20.97 -2.55
C ASP A 125 -19.82 -21.42 -1.24
N SER A 126 -18.49 -21.25 -1.12
CA SER A 126 -17.74 -21.58 0.09
C SER A 126 -17.63 -20.40 1.06
N VAL A 127 -18.05 -19.19 0.66
CA VAL A 127 -18.00 -18.01 1.53
C VAL A 127 -19.33 -17.28 1.57
N GLU A 128 -19.67 -16.79 2.74
CA GLU A 128 -20.74 -15.82 2.96
C GLU A 128 -20.11 -14.45 3.22
N ILE A 129 -20.49 -13.44 2.44
CA ILE A 129 -20.03 -12.06 2.66
C ILE A 129 -21.08 -11.31 3.45
N ILE A 130 -20.67 -10.77 4.60
CA ILE A 130 -21.51 -9.99 5.51
C ILE A 130 -21.06 -8.53 5.47
N LEU A 131 -21.94 -7.68 4.91
CA LEU A 131 -21.76 -6.23 4.87
C LEU A 131 -22.32 -5.60 6.14
N VAL A 132 -21.46 -5.08 7.02
CA VAL A 132 -21.86 -4.51 8.31
C VAL A 132 -20.96 -3.36 8.73
N GLY A 133 -21.55 -2.36 9.39
CA GLY A 133 -20.85 -1.18 9.87
C GLY A 133 -20.41 -0.23 8.76
N ASP A 134 -19.93 0.96 9.14
CA ASP A 134 -19.49 1.98 8.19
C ASP A 134 -17.97 1.97 8.02
N THR A 135 -17.25 1.36 8.97
CA THR A 135 -15.79 1.33 9.04
C THR A 135 -15.23 -0.09 9.07
N PHE A 136 -13.92 -0.22 8.81
CA PHE A 136 -13.21 -1.49 8.97
C PHE A 136 -13.30 -2.00 10.42
N ASP A 137 -13.12 -1.11 11.40
CA ASP A 137 -13.18 -1.47 12.81
C ASP A 137 -14.53 -2.06 13.20
N ASP A 138 -15.64 -1.48 12.72
CA ASP A 138 -16.98 -2.04 12.95
C ASP A 138 -17.09 -3.48 12.42
N SER A 139 -16.66 -3.70 11.18
CA SER A 139 -16.69 -5.04 10.56
C SER A 139 -15.76 -6.03 11.25
N TYR A 140 -14.63 -5.56 11.79
CA TYR A 140 -13.68 -6.35 12.56
C TYR A 140 -14.27 -6.80 13.90
N TYR A 141 -14.89 -5.89 14.65
CA TYR A 141 -15.54 -6.23 15.92
C TYR A 141 -16.70 -7.21 15.72
N GLU A 142 -17.51 -7.04 14.67
CA GLU A 142 -18.59 -7.99 14.36
C GLU A 142 -18.06 -9.37 13.94
N ALA A 143 -16.93 -9.43 13.20
CA ALA A 143 -16.27 -10.68 12.88
C ALA A 143 -15.77 -11.42 14.13
N LEU A 144 -15.19 -10.71 15.11
CA LEU A 144 -14.77 -11.29 16.38
C LEU A 144 -15.96 -11.83 17.18
N LYS A 145 -17.06 -11.06 17.28
CA LYS A 145 -18.29 -11.53 17.93
C LYS A 145 -18.85 -12.79 17.27
N CYS A 146 -18.84 -12.84 15.93
CA CYS A 146 -19.25 -14.03 15.18
C CYS A 146 -18.32 -15.23 15.45
N ALA A 147 -17.00 -14.99 15.50
CA ALA A 147 -16.02 -16.02 15.82
C ALA A 147 -16.31 -16.68 17.18
N GLU A 148 -16.57 -15.86 18.21
CA GLU A 148 -16.90 -16.34 19.55
C GLU A 148 -18.28 -17.02 19.59
N ALA A 149 -19.32 -16.38 19.06
CA ALA A 149 -20.70 -16.86 19.16
C ALA A 149 -20.92 -18.18 18.37
N GLU A 150 -20.27 -18.33 17.22
CA GLU A 150 -20.40 -19.51 16.36
C GLU A 150 -19.23 -20.49 16.52
N SER A 151 -18.27 -20.20 17.41
CA SER A 151 -17.05 -21.01 17.60
C SER A 151 -16.31 -21.27 16.28
N ARG A 152 -16.15 -20.22 15.47
CA ARG A 152 -15.41 -20.25 14.19
C ARG A 152 -13.96 -19.82 14.41
N ALA A 153 -13.05 -20.41 13.65
CA ALA A 153 -11.65 -20.00 13.70
C ALA A 153 -11.46 -18.63 13.02
N PHE A 154 -11.00 -17.64 13.77
CA PHE A 154 -10.68 -16.31 13.23
C PHE A 154 -9.34 -16.33 12.48
N ILE A 155 -9.34 -15.88 11.22
CA ILE A 155 -8.15 -15.83 10.38
C ILE A 155 -7.60 -14.41 10.39
N HIS A 156 -6.64 -14.17 11.27
CA HIS A 156 -6.03 -12.85 11.43
C HIS A 156 -5.22 -12.43 10.17
N PRO A 157 -5.27 -11.17 9.73
CA PRO A 157 -4.60 -10.74 8.49
C PRO A 157 -3.06 -10.68 8.54
N PHE A 158 -2.45 -10.65 9.72
CA PHE A 158 -0.99 -10.54 9.86
C PHE A 158 -0.42 -11.08 11.18
N ASP A 159 -1.01 -10.76 12.33
CA ASP A 159 -0.53 -11.12 13.68
C ASP A 159 -0.82 -12.58 14.12
N ASP A 160 -0.53 -13.55 13.25
CA ASP A 160 -0.66 -14.98 13.53
C ASP A 160 0.59 -15.73 13.03
N GLU A 161 1.08 -16.68 13.81
CA GLU A 161 2.35 -17.38 13.55
C GLU A 161 2.31 -18.17 12.23
N MET A 162 1.18 -18.82 11.92
CA MET A 162 1.00 -19.53 10.67
C MET A 162 0.90 -18.54 9.52
N VAL A 163 0.16 -17.44 9.70
CA VAL A 163 0.09 -16.39 8.67
C VAL A 163 1.48 -15.86 8.34
N ILE A 164 2.27 -15.49 9.36
CA ILE A 164 3.65 -15.00 9.21
C ILE A 164 4.53 -16.05 8.53
N ALA A 165 4.49 -17.31 8.98
CA ALA A 165 5.26 -18.40 8.38
C ALA A 165 4.92 -18.61 6.89
N GLY A 166 3.62 -18.57 6.56
CA GLY A 166 3.15 -18.63 5.18
C GLY A 166 3.63 -17.45 4.34
N GLN A 167 3.62 -16.23 4.87
CA GLN A 167 4.19 -15.09 4.14
C GLN A 167 5.71 -15.21 3.94
N GLY A 168 6.41 -15.78 4.93
CA GLY A 168 7.86 -16.02 4.87
C GLY A 168 8.28 -16.95 3.72
N THR A 169 7.36 -17.72 3.15
CA THR A 169 7.65 -18.55 1.96
C THR A 169 8.08 -17.74 0.74
N VAL A 170 7.72 -16.46 0.66
CA VAL A 170 8.22 -15.54 -0.36
C VAL A 170 9.75 -15.41 -0.28
N ALA A 171 10.32 -15.36 0.92
CA ALA A 171 11.76 -15.27 1.12
C ALA A 171 12.51 -16.55 0.72
N VAL A 172 11.88 -17.71 0.91
CA VAL A 172 12.42 -18.99 0.44
C VAL A 172 12.61 -18.94 -1.07
N GLU A 173 11.60 -18.48 -1.79
CA GLU A 173 11.67 -18.33 -3.25
C GLU A 173 12.69 -17.26 -3.67
N ILE A 174 12.76 -16.11 -2.97
CA ILE A 174 13.76 -15.07 -3.26
C ILE A 174 15.18 -15.64 -3.18
N LEU A 175 15.54 -16.31 -2.08
CA LEU A 175 16.90 -16.83 -1.91
C LEU A 175 17.22 -18.01 -2.86
N ASN A 176 16.21 -18.80 -3.26
CA ASN A 176 16.40 -19.88 -4.22
C ASN A 176 16.57 -19.36 -5.66
N ASP A 177 15.88 -18.27 -6.03
CA ASP A 177 15.89 -17.71 -7.38
C ASP A 177 17.01 -16.66 -7.59
N CYS A 178 17.60 -16.14 -6.50
CA CYS A 178 18.74 -15.24 -6.55
C CYS A 178 20.01 -15.96 -7.03
N GLU A 179 20.53 -15.58 -8.21
CA GLU A 179 21.83 -16.08 -8.70
C GLU A 179 23.00 -15.53 -7.88
N GLU A 180 22.88 -14.30 -7.40
CA GLU A 180 23.84 -13.65 -6.51
C GLU A 180 23.17 -13.27 -5.18
N PRO A 181 23.93 -13.21 -4.06
CA PRO A 181 23.38 -12.79 -2.78
C PRO A 181 22.73 -11.42 -2.87
N ALA A 182 21.52 -11.29 -2.32
CA ALA A 182 20.85 -10.01 -2.17
C ALA A 182 21.53 -9.20 -1.05
N ASP A 183 21.97 -7.98 -1.37
CA ASP A 183 22.46 -7.04 -0.36
C ASP A 183 21.28 -6.40 0.39
N PHE A 184 20.19 -6.10 -0.31
CA PHE A 184 19.00 -5.46 0.25
C PHE A 184 17.71 -6.15 -0.20
N VAL A 185 16.74 -6.26 0.72
CA VAL A 185 15.38 -6.75 0.44
C VAL A 185 14.38 -5.76 1.01
N PHE A 186 13.61 -5.13 0.11
CA PHE A 186 12.59 -4.15 0.43
C PHE A 186 11.19 -4.77 0.37
N ALA A 187 10.41 -4.59 1.43
CA ALA A 187 9.01 -5.03 1.46
C ALA A 187 8.10 -4.02 2.18
N SER A 188 6.88 -3.91 1.69
CA SER A 188 5.85 -3.04 2.28
C SER A 188 5.45 -3.54 3.67
N ILE A 189 5.30 -2.62 4.61
CA ILE A 189 4.80 -2.87 5.96
C ILE A 189 3.42 -2.21 6.09
N GLY A 190 2.41 -3.02 6.38
CA GLY A 190 1.17 -2.58 7.00
C GLY A 190 1.17 -3.09 8.44
N GLY A 191 0.40 -4.12 8.72
CA GLY A 191 0.47 -4.82 10.01
C GLY A 191 1.70 -5.73 10.20
N GLY A 192 2.78 -5.55 9.43
CA GLY A 192 4.06 -6.27 9.63
C GLY A 192 4.14 -7.76 9.21
N GLY A 193 3.04 -8.46 8.96
CA GLY A 193 3.07 -9.91 8.72
C GLY A 193 3.93 -10.40 7.54
N LEU A 194 3.98 -9.65 6.43
CA LEU A 194 4.89 -9.95 5.32
C LEU A 194 6.34 -9.78 5.77
N MET A 195 6.69 -8.60 6.26
CA MET A 195 8.05 -8.27 6.64
C MET A 195 8.58 -9.21 7.73
N ALA A 196 7.78 -9.51 8.76
CA ALA A 196 8.15 -10.45 9.81
C ALA A 196 8.50 -11.84 9.25
N GLY A 197 7.71 -12.36 8.30
CA GLY A 197 7.98 -13.65 7.67
C GLY A 197 9.25 -13.63 6.83
N LEU A 198 9.42 -12.60 6.01
CA LEU A 198 10.61 -12.45 5.17
C LEU A 198 11.88 -12.30 6.00
N SER A 199 11.88 -11.38 6.96
CA SER A 199 13.05 -11.04 7.76
C SER A 199 13.50 -12.22 8.63
N THR A 200 12.56 -12.99 9.21
CA THR A 200 12.87 -14.22 9.97
C THR A 200 13.67 -15.22 9.14
N TYR A 201 13.21 -15.51 7.91
CA TYR A 201 13.90 -16.47 7.05
C TYR A 201 15.24 -15.94 6.54
N ILE A 202 15.24 -14.70 6.02
CA ILE A 202 16.42 -14.11 5.40
C ILE A 202 17.53 -13.89 6.43
N LYS A 203 17.22 -13.35 7.61
CA LYS A 203 18.23 -13.16 8.66
C LYS A 203 18.80 -14.47 9.20
N SER A 204 18.06 -15.58 9.08
CA SER A 204 18.54 -16.90 9.48
C SER A 204 19.50 -17.53 8.46
N ILE A 205 19.32 -17.27 7.17
CA ILE A 205 20.14 -17.87 6.08
C ILE A 205 21.23 -16.92 5.57
N SER A 206 20.90 -15.64 5.42
CA SER A 206 21.75 -14.57 4.89
C SER A 206 21.69 -13.36 5.84
N PRO A 207 22.33 -13.45 7.03
CA PRO A 207 22.23 -12.42 8.08
C PRO A 207 22.74 -11.03 7.66
N GLU A 208 23.66 -11.00 6.69
CA GLU A 208 24.23 -9.75 6.15
C GLU A 208 23.26 -9.01 5.22
N THR A 209 22.26 -9.69 4.65
CA THR A 209 21.23 -9.06 3.82
C THR A 209 20.44 -8.05 4.66
N GLN A 210 20.35 -6.82 4.17
CA GLN A 210 19.64 -5.74 4.81
C GLN A 210 18.13 -5.85 4.50
N MET A 211 17.33 -5.99 5.55
CA MET A 211 15.88 -6.05 5.50
C MET A 211 15.32 -4.64 5.70
N ILE A 212 14.75 -4.06 4.64
CA ILE A 212 14.26 -2.69 4.64
C ILE A 212 12.73 -2.65 4.56
N GLY A 213 12.12 -2.15 5.62
CA GLY A 213 10.69 -1.88 5.70
C GLY A 213 10.29 -0.66 4.91
N VAL A 214 9.10 -0.68 4.32
CA VAL A 214 8.55 0.52 3.68
C VAL A 214 7.10 0.72 4.08
N GLU A 215 6.81 1.86 4.70
CA GLU A 215 5.47 2.28 5.11
C GLU A 215 5.01 3.51 4.30
N PRO A 216 3.69 3.69 4.12
CA PRO A 216 3.18 4.97 3.67
C PRO A 216 3.39 6.04 4.75
N ALA A 217 3.78 7.24 4.37
CA ALA A 217 4.04 8.34 5.32
C ALA A 217 2.79 8.73 6.12
N GLY A 218 1.59 8.56 5.55
CA GLY A 218 0.32 8.78 6.22
C GLY A 218 -0.14 7.65 7.14
N ALA A 219 0.56 6.51 7.23
CA ALA A 219 0.27 5.45 8.20
C ALA A 219 1.52 4.66 8.67
N PRO A 220 2.50 5.30 9.31
CA PRO A 220 3.79 4.70 9.70
C PRO A 220 3.71 3.91 11.03
N SER A 221 2.79 2.98 11.14
CA SER A 221 2.44 2.32 12.42
C SER A 221 3.56 1.48 13.05
N MET A 222 4.38 0.80 12.24
CA MET A 222 5.53 0.04 12.72
C MET A 222 6.65 0.97 13.18
N SER A 223 6.95 2.01 12.40
CA SER A 223 7.96 3.02 12.76
C SER A 223 7.64 3.71 14.09
N GLU A 224 6.38 4.10 14.29
CA GLU A 224 5.95 4.68 15.57
C GLU A 224 6.01 3.68 16.72
N SER A 225 5.64 2.42 16.50
CA SER A 225 5.73 1.37 17.53
C SER A 225 7.18 1.06 17.93
N ILE A 226 8.11 1.02 16.96
CA ILE A 226 9.55 0.87 17.22
C ILE A 226 10.08 2.05 18.03
N ARG A 227 9.70 3.29 17.66
CA ARG A 227 10.10 4.49 18.39
C ARG A 227 9.55 4.50 19.82
N ALA A 228 8.31 4.04 20.01
CA ALA A 228 7.66 3.93 21.31
C ALA A 228 8.16 2.73 22.15
N GLN A 229 8.94 1.83 21.55
CA GLN A 229 9.38 0.55 22.15
C GLN A 229 8.22 -0.34 22.64
N ALA A 230 7.05 -0.19 22.03
CA ALA A 230 5.85 -0.97 22.29
C ALA A 230 4.87 -0.79 21.12
N VAL A 231 3.92 -1.72 20.96
CA VAL A 231 2.82 -1.55 20.01
C VAL A 231 2.03 -0.30 20.38
N ALA A 232 2.00 0.67 19.47
CA ALA A 232 1.34 1.95 19.66
C ALA A 232 0.40 2.24 18.48
N PRO A 233 -0.90 2.48 18.72
CA PRO A 233 -1.82 2.86 17.66
C PRO A 233 -1.57 4.31 17.24
N LEU A 234 -1.68 4.59 15.94
CA LEU A 234 -1.72 5.94 15.40
C LEU A 234 -3.05 6.62 15.74
N ASP A 235 -3.07 7.95 15.90
CA ASP A 235 -4.31 8.69 16.12
C ASP A 235 -5.16 8.74 14.84
N GLU A 236 -4.52 9.12 13.73
CA GLU A 236 -5.09 9.28 12.40
C GLU A 236 -4.22 8.60 11.35
N ILE A 237 -4.84 8.19 10.22
CA ILE A 237 -4.15 7.59 9.08
C ILE A 237 -4.71 8.09 7.74
N ASP A 238 -3.85 8.26 6.73
CA ASP A 238 -4.30 8.31 5.32
C ASP A 238 -4.60 6.88 4.85
N LYS A 239 -5.81 6.67 4.35
CA LYS A 239 -6.32 5.36 3.90
C LYS A 239 -6.00 5.05 2.43
N PHE A 240 -5.29 5.95 1.72
CA PHE A 240 -5.02 5.80 0.30
C PHE A 240 -4.24 4.52 -0.04
N VAL A 241 -3.20 4.22 0.73
CA VAL A 241 -2.41 2.98 0.55
C VAL A 241 -3.09 1.85 1.34
N ASP A 242 -4.30 1.47 0.91
CA ASP A 242 -5.22 0.59 1.64
C ASP A 242 -4.64 -0.78 2.04
N GLY A 243 -3.67 -1.32 1.29
CA GLY A 243 -2.95 -2.55 1.65
C GLY A 243 -1.95 -2.41 2.81
N ALA A 244 -1.54 -1.18 3.14
CA ALA A 244 -0.54 -0.85 4.16
C ALA A 244 -1.00 0.21 5.18
N ALA A 245 -2.17 0.83 4.99
CA ALA A 245 -2.76 1.82 5.90
C ALA A 245 -3.35 1.15 7.15
N VAL A 246 -2.47 0.70 8.05
CA VAL A 246 -2.83 0.02 9.30
C VAL A 246 -2.62 0.97 10.48
N LYS A 247 -3.62 1.08 11.35
CA LYS A 247 -3.58 1.98 12.51
C LYS A 247 -2.69 1.45 13.63
N CYS A 248 -2.66 0.14 13.83
CA CYS A 248 -1.91 -0.53 14.89
C CYS A 248 -1.33 -1.84 14.35
N VAL A 249 -0.02 -2.04 14.49
CA VAL A 249 0.66 -3.27 14.09
C VAL A 249 0.31 -4.43 15.03
N GLY A 250 0.65 -5.66 14.64
CA GLY A 250 0.49 -6.83 15.50
C GLY A 250 1.60 -6.95 16.53
N GLU A 251 1.31 -7.52 17.71
CA GLU A 251 2.30 -7.71 18.78
C GLU A 251 3.45 -8.62 18.33
N LYS A 252 3.13 -9.77 17.71
CA LYS A 252 4.13 -10.73 17.24
C LYS A 252 4.93 -10.14 16.09
N THR A 253 4.24 -9.47 15.18
CA THR A 253 4.89 -8.82 14.03
C THR A 253 5.80 -7.69 14.45
N TYR A 254 5.43 -6.91 15.46
CA TYR A 254 6.26 -5.86 16.05
C TYR A 254 7.53 -6.44 16.65
N GLU A 255 7.42 -7.46 17.51
CA GLU A 255 8.58 -8.07 18.16
C GLU A 255 9.57 -8.63 17.13
N ILE A 256 9.09 -9.35 16.10
CA ILE A 256 9.94 -9.86 15.03
C ILE A 256 10.56 -8.73 14.22
N CYS A 257 9.78 -7.72 13.81
CA CYS A 257 10.31 -6.63 13.00
C CYS A 257 11.35 -5.82 13.76
N ASN A 258 11.13 -5.54 15.05
CA ASN A 258 12.07 -4.84 15.91
C ASN A 258 13.39 -5.61 16.10
N GLU A 259 13.38 -6.95 16.00
CA GLU A 259 14.60 -7.78 16.06
C GLU A 259 15.32 -7.90 14.71
N HIS A 260 14.60 -7.96 13.59
CA HIS A 260 15.16 -8.42 12.31
C HIS A 260 15.16 -7.40 11.17
N VAL A 261 14.42 -6.30 11.27
CA VAL A 261 14.38 -5.25 10.24
C VAL A 261 15.45 -4.21 10.55
N ASP A 262 16.29 -3.90 9.57
CA ASP A 262 17.44 -3.02 9.76
C ASP A 262 17.07 -1.53 9.66
N ASP A 263 16.13 -1.18 8.79
CA ASP A 263 15.62 0.19 8.64
C ASP A 263 14.20 0.22 8.06
N ILE A 264 13.47 1.33 8.24
CA ILE A 264 12.13 1.54 7.70
C ILE A 264 12.03 2.92 7.04
N PHE A 265 11.69 2.94 5.75
CA PHE A 265 11.39 4.16 5.02
C PHE A 265 9.90 4.50 5.05
N MET A 266 9.60 5.79 5.23
CA MET A 266 8.25 6.34 5.10
C MET A 266 8.14 7.08 3.76
N VAL A 267 7.29 6.58 2.87
CA VAL A 267 7.15 7.12 1.51
C VAL A 267 5.85 7.93 1.39
N PRO A 268 5.92 9.20 0.92
CA PRO A 268 4.72 9.99 0.65
C PRO A 268 3.80 9.35 -0.39
N GLU A 269 2.49 9.40 -0.17
CA GLU A 269 1.48 8.78 -1.04
C GLU A 269 1.56 9.29 -2.48
N GLY A 270 1.86 10.57 -2.67
CA GLY A 270 2.07 11.15 -3.99
C GLY A 270 3.28 10.55 -4.72
N LYS A 271 4.36 10.21 -4.00
CA LYS A 271 5.51 9.50 -4.57
C LYS A 271 5.15 8.06 -4.94
N VAL A 272 4.35 7.40 -4.11
CA VAL A 272 3.79 6.08 -4.44
C VAL A 272 3.00 6.17 -5.74
N CYS A 273 2.17 7.21 -5.90
CA CYS A 273 1.40 7.44 -7.13
C CYS A 273 2.29 7.63 -8.36
N THR A 274 3.33 8.48 -8.28
CA THR A 274 4.32 8.62 -9.36
C THR A 274 4.91 7.26 -9.73
N THR A 275 5.28 6.46 -8.73
CA THR A 275 5.88 5.13 -8.95
C THR A 275 4.89 4.16 -9.60
N ILE A 276 3.61 4.16 -9.24
CA ILE A 276 2.58 3.35 -9.92
C ILE A 276 2.48 3.72 -11.40
N LEU A 277 2.48 5.02 -11.71
CA LEU A 277 2.40 5.49 -13.10
C LEU A 277 3.65 5.10 -13.90
N GLU A 278 4.84 5.21 -13.31
CA GLU A 278 6.09 4.73 -13.91
C GLU A 278 6.04 3.22 -14.18
N LEU A 279 5.65 2.41 -13.19
CA LEU A 279 5.48 0.95 -13.33
C LEU A 279 4.52 0.57 -14.44
N TYR A 280 3.39 1.28 -14.55
CA TYR A 280 2.41 1.05 -15.60
C TYR A 280 2.94 1.45 -16.98
N ASN A 281 3.42 2.68 -17.14
CA ASN A 281 3.79 3.25 -18.44
C ASN A 281 5.10 2.68 -18.98
N GLU A 282 6.07 2.42 -18.11
CA GLU A 282 7.42 2.02 -18.51
C GLU A 282 7.66 0.51 -18.33
N HIS A 283 6.93 -0.18 -17.45
CA HIS A 283 7.19 -1.59 -17.19
C HIS A 283 6.02 -2.51 -17.52
N ALA A 284 4.86 -1.96 -17.88
CA ALA A 284 3.61 -2.70 -18.05
C ALA A 284 3.25 -3.52 -16.81
N ILE A 285 3.60 -3.02 -15.62
CA ILE A 285 3.30 -3.62 -14.33
C ILE A 285 2.12 -2.87 -13.70
N VAL A 286 1.06 -3.60 -13.39
CA VAL A 286 -0.09 -3.06 -12.65
C VAL A 286 0.11 -3.35 -11.17
N ALA A 287 0.74 -2.41 -10.45
CA ALA A 287 0.90 -2.48 -9.01
C ALA A 287 -0.26 -1.74 -8.31
N GLU A 288 -0.70 -2.27 -7.17
CA GLU A 288 -1.49 -1.49 -6.22
C GLU A 288 -0.57 -0.57 -5.39
N PRO A 289 -1.11 0.43 -4.67
CA PRO A 289 -0.26 1.36 -3.90
C PRO A 289 0.73 0.69 -2.94
N ALA A 290 0.29 -0.34 -2.20
CA ALA A 290 1.18 -1.07 -1.29
C ALA A 290 2.27 -1.87 -2.04
N GLY A 291 1.97 -2.36 -3.25
CA GLY A 291 2.92 -3.06 -4.11
C GLY A 291 4.00 -2.16 -4.71
N ALA A 292 3.73 -0.86 -4.85
CA ALA A 292 4.68 0.11 -5.37
C ALA A 292 5.61 0.70 -4.30
N LEU A 293 5.27 0.60 -3.01
CA LEU A 293 6.04 1.15 -1.89
C LEU A 293 7.54 0.78 -1.92
N PRO A 294 7.94 -0.51 -2.04
CA PRO A 294 9.35 -0.89 -2.05
C PRO A 294 10.19 -0.23 -3.15
N ILE A 295 9.59 -0.02 -4.32
CA ILE A 295 10.27 0.61 -5.46
C ILE A 295 10.36 2.12 -5.25
N ALA A 296 9.29 2.73 -4.72
CA ALA A 296 9.25 4.16 -4.43
C ALA A 296 10.31 4.58 -3.39
N ALA A 297 10.63 3.70 -2.43
CA ALA A 297 11.65 3.94 -1.41
C ALA A 297 13.09 3.97 -1.95
N LEU A 298 13.37 3.40 -3.13
CA LEU A 298 14.72 3.35 -3.70
C LEU A 298 15.33 4.75 -3.90
N ASP A 299 14.50 5.76 -4.16
CA ASP A 299 14.95 7.16 -4.28
C ASP A 299 15.57 7.69 -2.97
N MET A 300 15.13 7.18 -1.82
CA MET A 300 15.57 7.65 -0.50
C MET A 300 16.94 7.09 -0.09
N CYS A 301 17.38 6.00 -0.75
CA CYS A 301 18.63 5.30 -0.42
C CYS A 301 19.55 5.10 -1.64
N ARG A 302 19.36 5.88 -2.70
CA ARG A 302 20.05 5.75 -4.00
C ARG A 302 21.57 5.54 -3.91
N GLU A 303 22.26 6.31 -3.07
CA GLU A 303 23.72 6.19 -2.93
C GLU A 303 24.13 4.91 -2.18
N GLN A 304 23.31 4.42 -1.25
CA GLN A 304 23.60 3.23 -0.45
C GLN A 304 23.45 1.94 -1.27
N ILE A 305 22.50 1.93 -2.21
CA ILE A 305 22.20 0.76 -3.04
C ILE A 305 23.05 0.67 -4.32
N LYS A 306 23.89 1.67 -4.62
CA LYS A 306 24.66 1.70 -5.87
C LYS A 306 25.63 0.52 -5.97
N GLY A 307 25.60 -0.19 -7.10
CA GLY A 307 26.40 -1.39 -7.35
C GLY A 307 25.99 -2.62 -6.53
N LYS A 308 24.81 -2.61 -5.91
CA LYS A 308 24.31 -3.67 -5.03
C LYS A 308 23.22 -4.51 -5.70
N ASN A 309 22.96 -5.68 -5.13
CA ASN A 309 21.83 -6.52 -5.50
C ASN A 309 20.63 -6.21 -4.60
N VAL A 310 19.59 -5.62 -5.19
CA VAL A 310 18.40 -5.12 -4.47
C VAL A 310 17.18 -5.88 -4.92
N VAL A 311 16.45 -6.47 -3.98
CA VAL A 311 15.16 -7.13 -4.24
C VAL A 311 14.03 -6.24 -3.73
N CYS A 312 13.06 -5.92 -4.57
CA CYS A 312 11.83 -5.24 -4.20
C CYS A 312 10.64 -6.20 -4.34
N VAL A 313 9.85 -6.33 -3.29
CA VAL A 313 8.64 -7.17 -3.31
C VAL A 313 7.45 -6.36 -3.81
N ILE A 314 6.93 -6.68 -4.99
CA ILE A 314 5.65 -6.13 -5.45
C ILE A 314 4.54 -6.93 -4.79
N SER A 315 4.10 -6.47 -3.62
CA SER A 315 3.23 -7.23 -2.71
C SER A 315 1.84 -7.51 -3.28
N GLY A 316 1.32 -6.68 -4.18
CA GLY A 316 0.03 -6.90 -4.81
C GLY A 316 -0.24 -6.04 -6.03
N GLY A 317 -1.25 -6.45 -6.80
CA GLY A 317 -1.68 -5.81 -8.05
C GLY A 317 -3.19 -5.57 -8.14
N ASN A 318 -3.92 -5.59 -7.01
CA ASN A 318 -5.37 -5.37 -6.97
C ASN A 318 -5.71 -3.88 -7.03
N ASN A 319 -5.19 -3.18 -8.05
CA ASN A 319 -5.49 -1.79 -8.30
C ASN A 319 -6.81 -1.64 -9.08
N ASP A 320 -7.62 -0.66 -8.69
CA ASP A 320 -8.84 -0.31 -9.40
C ASP A 320 -8.56 0.75 -10.46
N ILE A 321 -8.97 0.50 -11.70
CA ILE A 321 -8.79 1.45 -12.81
C ILE A 321 -9.51 2.78 -12.54
N GLY A 322 -10.61 2.75 -11.78
CA GLY A 322 -11.32 3.96 -11.36
C GLY A 322 -10.47 4.90 -10.48
N ARG A 323 -9.46 4.36 -9.79
CA ARG A 323 -8.54 5.13 -8.95
C ARG A 323 -7.41 5.80 -9.74
N MET A 324 -7.25 5.49 -11.02
CA MET A 324 -6.14 6.05 -11.82
C MET A 324 -6.19 7.57 -11.94
N GLN A 325 -7.38 8.17 -11.92
CA GLN A 325 -7.52 9.62 -11.93
C GLN A 325 -6.98 10.25 -10.63
N GLU A 326 -7.36 9.71 -9.47
CA GLU A 326 -6.83 10.14 -8.16
C GLU A 326 -5.32 9.92 -8.07
N ILE A 327 -4.81 8.77 -8.56
CA ILE A 327 -3.38 8.48 -8.63
C ILE A 327 -2.64 9.53 -9.48
N LYS A 328 -3.18 9.87 -10.66
CA LYS A 328 -2.58 10.90 -11.52
C LYS A 328 -2.55 12.25 -10.83
N GLU A 329 -3.66 12.65 -10.21
CA GLU A 329 -3.76 13.92 -9.50
C GLU A 329 -2.77 14.00 -8.32
N ARG A 330 -2.74 13.00 -7.43
CA ARG A 330 -1.80 12.95 -6.31
C ARG A 330 -0.34 12.95 -6.75
N SER A 331 -0.01 12.27 -7.86
CA SER A 331 1.32 12.31 -8.45
C SER A 331 1.68 13.72 -8.93
N LEU A 332 0.83 14.36 -9.73
CA LEU A 332 1.10 15.71 -10.24
C LEU A 332 1.22 16.76 -9.11
N LEU A 333 0.40 16.64 -8.05
CA LEU A 333 0.51 17.49 -6.87
C LEU A 333 1.87 17.31 -6.17
N TYR A 334 2.33 16.07 -6.03
CA TYR A 334 3.60 15.74 -5.38
C TYR A 334 4.82 16.19 -6.21
N GLU A 335 4.79 15.97 -7.52
CA GLU A 335 5.84 16.44 -8.44
C GLU A 335 5.90 17.97 -8.55
N GLY A 336 4.90 18.69 -8.03
CA GLY A 336 4.80 20.15 -8.14
C GLY A 336 4.45 20.58 -9.55
N LEU A 337 3.60 19.81 -10.23
CA LEU A 337 3.13 20.08 -11.57
C LEU A 337 1.67 20.55 -11.57
N LEU A 338 0.83 20.10 -10.63
CA LEU A 338 -0.57 20.52 -10.55
C LEU A 338 -0.80 21.48 -9.39
N TYR A 339 -1.49 22.58 -9.67
CA TYR A 339 -1.84 23.60 -8.69
C TYR A 339 -3.29 24.03 -8.81
N HIS A 340 -4.01 24.04 -7.69
CA HIS A 340 -5.36 24.55 -7.58
C HIS A 340 -5.35 25.92 -6.90
N PHE A 341 -6.08 26.86 -7.49
CA PHE A 341 -6.20 28.23 -7.03
C PHE A 341 -7.66 28.63 -6.94
N ILE A 342 -8.00 29.41 -5.92
CA ILE A 342 -9.15 30.32 -5.99
C ILE A 342 -8.64 31.63 -6.56
N VAL A 343 -8.96 31.92 -7.82
CA VAL A 343 -8.59 33.17 -8.49
C VAL A 343 -9.78 34.12 -8.49
N ASN A 344 -9.58 35.33 -8.00
CA ASN A 344 -10.59 36.38 -8.02
C ASN A 344 -10.50 37.12 -9.36
N PHE A 345 -11.43 36.82 -10.26
CA PHE A 345 -11.51 37.51 -11.54
C PHE A 345 -12.24 38.85 -11.38
N PRO A 346 -11.67 39.96 -11.88
CA PRO A 346 -12.36 41.24 -11.90
C PRO A 346 -13.59 41.15 -12.81
N GLN A 347 -14.73 41.71 -12.39
CA GLN A 347 -15.98 41.68 -13.17
C GLN A 347 -15.98 42.68 -14.34
N ARG A 348 -15.00 42.55 -15.24
CA ARG A 348 -14.93 43.29 -16.50
C ARG A 348 -14.83 42.34 -17.69
N ALA A 349 -15.34 42.78 -18.83
CA ALA A 349 -15.22 42.02 -20.07
C ALA A 349 -13.74 41.74 -20.39
N GLY A 350 -13.43 40.52 -20.81
CA GLY A 350 -12.08 40.11 -21.20
C GLY A 350 -11.15 39.66 -20.08
N ALA A 351 -11.54 39.71 -18.81
CA ALA A 351 -10.65 39.33 -17.70
C ALA A 351 -10.16 37.87 -17.77
N LEU A 352 -11.04 36.92 -18.15
CA LEU A 352 -10.62 35.53 -18.36
C LEU A 352 -9.65 35.41 -19.53
N ARG A 353 -9.91 36.12 -20.63
CA ARG A 353 -9.02 36.11 -21.80
C ARG A 353 -7.63 36.67 -21.45
N GLU A 354 -7.56 37.74 -20.67
CA GLU A 354 -6.30 38.30 -20.18
C GLU A 354 -5.52 37.31 -19.31
N PHE A 355 -6.21 36.54 -18.47
CA PHE A 355 -5.58 35.47 -17.70
C PHE A 355 -5.01 34.37 -18.61
N LEU A 356 -5.77 33.93 -19.61
CA LEU A 356 -5.30 32.92 -20.56
C LEU A 356 -4.12 33.42 -21.41
N ASP A 357 -4.21 34.66 -21.91
CA ASP A 357 -3.24 35.21 -22.87
C ASP A 357 -1.95 35.73 -22.17
N GLU A 358 -2.04 36.20 -20.92
CA GLU A 358 -0.93 36.91 -20.27
C GLU A 358 -0.50 36.34 -18.91
N VAL A 359 -1.28 35.43 -18.30
CA VAL A 359 -0.91 34.76 -17.04
C VAL A 359 -0.46 33.33 -17.27
N LEU A 360 -1.16 32.56 -18.10
CA LEU A 360 -0.71 31.21 -18.43
C LEU A 360 0.54 31.26 -19.31
N GLY A 361 1.48 30.36 -19.02
CA GLY A 361 2.63 30.09 -19.86
C GLY A 361 2.20 29.37 -21.15
N PRO A 362 3.05 29.36 -22.19
CA PRO A 362 2.74 28.73 -23.47
C PRO A 362 2.55 27.21 -23.40
N THR A 363 2.94 26.59 -22.28
CA THR A 363 2.87 25.14 -22.04
C THR A 363 2.04 24.78 -20.82
N ASP A 364 1.42 25.76 -20.15
CA ASP A 364 0.58 25.52 -18.99
C ASP A 364 -0.80 25.07 -19.48
N ASP A 365 -1.39 24.06 -18.84
CA ASP A 365 -2.73 23.56 -19.17
C ASP A 365 -3.73 23.85 -18.05
N ILE A 366 -4.99 24.08 -18.41
CA ILE A 366 -6.08 24.21 -17.44
C ILE A 366 -6.74 22.85 -17.26
N THR A 367 -6.55 22.25 -16.09
CA THR A 367 -7.18 20.98 -15.73
C THR A 367 -8.58 21.16 -15.15
N ARG A 368 -8.86 22.31 -14.53
CA ARG A 368 -10.16 22.63 -13.94
C ARG A 368 -10.45 24.12 -14.03
N PHE A 369 -11.67 24.48 -14.37
CA PHE A 369 -12.14 25.87 -14.33
C PHE A 369 -13.61 25.92 -13.93
N GLU A 370 -13.88 26.30 -12.68
CA GLU A 370 -15.25 26.48 -12.18
C GLU A 370 -15.46 27.92 -11.75
N TYR A 371 -16.38 28.59 -12.43
CA TYR A 371 -16.73 29.97 -12.16
C TYR A 371 -18.18 30.07 -11.69
N THR A 372 -18.40 30.62 -10.50
CA THR A 372 -19.75 30.90 -9.98
C THR A 372 -20.05 32.39 -10.02
N LYS A 373 -20.96 32.80 -10.90
CA LYS A 373 -21.43 34.18 -10.97
C LYS A 373 -22.34 34.49 -9.78
N LYS A 374 -21.87 35.29 -8.81
CA LYS A 374 -22.72 35.83 -7.72
C LYS A 374 -23.20 37.23 -8.07
N ASN A 375 -24.51 37.45 -7.96
CA ASN A 375 -25.22 38.64 -8.44
C ASN A 375 -24.89 39.97 -7.74
N ASN A 376 -23.93 40.07 -6.81
CA ASN A 376 -23.72 41.33 -6.07
C ASN A 376 -22.38 41.52 -5.33
N LYS A 377 -21.25 41.04 -5.85
CA LYS A 377 -19.91 41.39 -5.31
C LYS A 377 -18.95 41.71 -6.44
N GLU A 378 -18.10 42.72 -6.24
CA GLU A 378 -17.14 43.26 -7.21
C GLU A 378 -16.15 42.20 -7.77
N ASN A 379 -16.03 41.03 -7.12
CA ASN A 379 -15.15 39.92 -7.52
C ASN A 379 -15.93 38.60 -7.62
N GLY A 380 -15.66 37.81 -8.66
CA GLY A 380 -16.15 36.43 -8.80
C GLY A 380 -15.01 35.43 -8.60
N PRO A 381 -15.00 34.64 -7.51
CA PRO A 381 -13.98 33.61 -7.33
C PRO A 381 -14.21 32.48 -8.34
N ALA A 382 -13.13 32.05 -9.00
CA ALA A 382 -13.08 30.85 -9.81
C ALA A 382 -12.11 29.85 -9.20
N LEU A 383 -12.50 28.59 -9.14
CA LEU A 383 -11.58 27.49 -8.87
C LEU A 383 -10.87 27.16 -10.19
N VAL A 384 -9.55 27.31 -10.20
CA VAL A 384 -8.70 27.08 -11.38
C VAL A 384 -7.64 26.04 -11.02
N GLY A 385 -7.65 24.91 -11.71
CA GLY A 385 -6.57 23.92 -11.70
C GLY A 385 -5.64 24.18 -12.88
N ILE A 386 -4.34 24.31 -12.62
CA ILE A 386 -3.30 24.58 -13.60
C ILE A 386 -2.24 23.48 -13.51
N GLU A 387 -2.02 22.77 -14.62
CA GLU A 387 -0.94 21.81 -14.79
C GLU A 387 0.23 22.48 -15.52
N LEU A 388 1.39 22.49 -14.88
CA LEU A 388 2.65 23.00 -15.41
C LEU A 388 3.41 21.88 -16.10
N LYS A 389 4.19 22.26 -17.12
CA LYS A 389 5.09 21.33 -17.79
C LYS A 389 6.36 21.07 -16.98
N HIS A 390 6.88 22.10 -16.32
CA HIS A 390 8.06 22.02 -15.47
C HIS A 390 7.76 22.63 -14.11
N LYS A 391 8.27 22.02 -13.03
CA LYS A 391 8.07 22.48 -11.66
C LYS A 391 8.59 23.90 -11.45
N GLU A 392 9.66 24.25 -12.17
CA GLU A 392 10.32 25.55 -12.13
C GLU A 392 9.40 26.69 -12.63
N ASP A 393 8.41 26.38 -13.47
CA ASP A 393 7.50 27.36 -14.08
C ASP A 393 6.54 28.00 -13.06
N TYR A 394 6.39 27.41 -11.87
CA TYR A 394 5.46 27.89 -10.84
C TYR A 394 5.77 29.32 -10.41
N SER A 395 7.05 29.64 -10.24
CA SER A 395 7.44 30.99 -9.80
C SER A 395 7.09 32.04 -10.85
N ASP A 396 7.25 31.72 -12.13
CA ASP A 396 6.91 32.62 -13.23
C ASP A 396 5.39 32.78 -13.38
N LEU A 397 4.61 31.71 -13.19
CA LEU A 397 3.14 31.77 -13.14
C LEU A 397 2.67 32.76 -12.06
N ILE A 398 3.22 32.63 -10.85
CA ILE A 398 2.90 33.51 -9.72
C ILE A 398 3.30 34.96 -9.99
N LEU A 399 4.47 35.20 -10.58
CA LEU A 399 4.92 36.54 -10.97
C LEU A 399 3.97 37.17 -12.00
N ARG A 400 3.49 36.41 -12.99
CA ARG A 400 2.53 36.90 -13.98
C ARG A 400 1.16 37.20 -13.36
N MET A 401 0.66 36.34 -12.47
CA MET A 401 -0.58 36.60 -11.70
C MET A 401 -0.50 37.92 -10.93
N ASN A 402 0.58 38.11 -10.17
CA ASN A 402 0.80 39.31 -9.36
C ASN A 402 0.96 40.57 -10.22
N LYS A 403 1.73 40.49 -11.32
CA LYS A 403 1.95 41.60 -12.26
C LYS A 403 0.65 42.09 -12.91
N LYS A 404 -0.28 41.17 -13.20
CA LYS A 404 -1.60 41.48 -13.79
C LYS A 404 -2.67 41.80 -12.75
N GLY A 405 -2.34 41.73 -11.46
CA GLY A 405 -3.23 42.09 -10.36
C GLY A 405 -4.34 41.07 -10.10
N PHE A 406 -4.18 39.81 -10.52
CA PHE A 406 -5.10 38.74 -10.15
C PHE A 406 -4.83 38.34 -8.70
N SER A 407 -5.80 38.60 -7.81
CA SER A 407 -5.76 38.09 -6.43
C SER A 407 -6.07 36.60 -6.46
N TYR A 408 -5.24 35.78 -5.81
CA TYR A 408 -5.43 34.34 -5.74
C TYR A 408 -5.17 33.79 -4.33
N LYS A 409 -5.74 32.62 -4.05
CA LYS A 409 -5.36 31.76 -2.92
C LYS A 409 -5.03 30.37 -3.46
N GLU A 410 -3.82 29.90 -3.23
CA GLU A 410 -3.44 28.51 -3.55
C GLU A 410 -4.10 27.56 -2.55
N ILE A 411 -4.74 26.51 -3.07
CA ILE A 411 -5.56 25.56 -2.31
C ILE A 411 -4.74 24.36 -1.86
N ASN A 412 -3.74 23.94 -2.65
CA ASN A 412 -2.92 22.75 -2.38
C ASN A 412 -2.32 22.69 -0.97
N LYS A 413 -2.09 23.86 -0.34
CA LYS A 413 -1.49 23.99 0.99
C LYS A 413 -2.50 24.00 2.13
N ASP A 414 -3.79 24.02 1.83
CA ASP A 414 -4.90 24.11 2.79
C ASP A 414 -5.78 22.86 2.63
N SER A 415 -5.48 21.81 3.41
CA SER A 415 -6.13 20.50 3.32
C SER A 415 -7.65 20.57 3.44
N ASN A 416 -8.17 21.44 4.31
CA ASN A 416 -9.60 21.64 4.49
C ASN A 416 -10.27 22.23 3.25
N LEU A 417 -9.66 23.26 2.65
CA LEU A 417 -10.19 23.81 1.40
C LEU A 417 -10.02 22.86 0.22
N PHE A 418 -8.91 22.11 0.19
CA PHE A 418 -8.64 21.12 -0.84
C PHE A 418 -9.75 20.05 -0.84
N HIS A 419 -10.00 19.37 0.28
CA HIS A 419 -11.04 18.35 0.37
C HIS A 419 -12.47 18.85 0.12
N LEU A 420 -12.73 20.14 0.34
CA LEU A 420 -14.06 20.73 0.10
C LEU A 420 -14.29 21.07 -1.38
N LEU A 421 -13.25 21.49 -2.08
CA LEU A 421 -13.36 22.12 -3.41
C LEU A 421 -12.81 21.24 -4.53
N VAL A 422 -11.78 20.45 -4.23
CA VAL A 422 -11.09 19.58 -5.18
C VAL A 422 -11.59 18.16 -4.97
#